data_AF-A0A7X9IGP0-F1
#
_entry.id   AF-A0A7X9IGP0-F1
#
_cell.length_a   1.000
_cell.length_b   1.000
_cell.length_c   1.000
_cell.angle_alpha   90.00
_cell.angle_beta   90.00
_cell.angle_gamma   90.00
#
_symmetry.space_group_name_H-M   'P 1'
#
loop_
_entity.id
_entity.type
_entity.pdbx_description
1 polymer ?
#
loop_
_entity_poly.entity_id
_entity_poly.type
_entity_poly.pdbx_seq_one_letter_code
_entity_poly.pdbx_strand_id
1 'polypeptide(L)'
;MAGALFPPVIREHGDTLAAAALRPAARRELDTLARLNANDLDVVSRTVRFDDGRVIVCRRVGGRDLVDIHAPTQRLRTAGGREPALPPRHGEEGFFYVIPGCVARYDGPGDLVNAIPDGPLAGWTVGTGSAVALLPFSETGLPDPGVVPETGDERVYDAFRLPGGAASGLLYAPGHIPASGAFAVSCLFRLRERLEYDYTFDEKGVLSPVRPYVLRSGDGVDFTWTCPGSLSPVIGFCEPMAHPDWVEEITYPWSPWNEDFAEKTEEVAGIKRVEQSCPDAPLLAPDGSAGDPYLDALGAAYPHPHGFVVGMRLAGLFIADGDRLLAGRISDFSSQYGRDPILTGSLNMGVWHHAVLSSAEDGTTTLHLAAHGQEPGDWTTYAAAQPVGDMDMGGDYSASGVNAGYLVNDRSGERIGGFRMNAALDIALPRFFHEALDADQARLLHEEAFCGRFVADECEMAAIAAKGLTPIIIGRSDQ
;
A
#
# COMPACT_ATOMS: atom_id res chain seq x y z
N MET A 1 -23.83 12.70 -53.21
CA MET A 1 -23.34 11.44 -53.79
C MET A 1 -23.18 10.45 -52.66
N ALA A 2 -23.95 9.36 -52.67
CA ALA A 2 -23.90 8.33 -51.64
C ALA A 2 -22.60 7.51 -51.80
N GLY A 3 -21.60 7.81 -50.98
CA GLY A 3 -20.40 6.99 -50.87
C GLY A 3 -20.76 5.66 -50.22
N ALA A 4 -20.37 4.56 -50.85
CA ALA A 4 -20.59 3.21 -50.33
C ALA A 4 -19.94 3.09 -48.94
N LEU A 5 -20.76 2.99 -47.89
CA LEU A 5 -20.31 2.63 -46.54
C LEU A 5 -19.83 1.18 -46.61
N PHE A 6 -18.50 0.98 -46.49
CA PHE A 6 -17.97 -0.36 -46.28
C PHE A 6 -18.60 -0.95 -45.01
N PRO A 7 -19.05 -2.21 -45.03
CA PRO A 7 -19.56 -2.84 -43.82
C PRO A 7 -18.45 -2.88 -42.75
N PRO A 8 -18.79 -2.72 -41.47
CA PRO A 8 -17.81 -2.75 -40.40
C PRO A 8 -17.08 -4.09 -40.38
N VAL A 9 -15.77 -4.07 -40.23
CA VAL A 9 -14.97 -5.27 -40.04
C VAL A 9 -15.08 -5.69 -38.58
N ILE A 10 -15.75 -6.82 -38.31
CA ILE A 10 -15.96 -7.35 -36.96
C ILE A 10 -14.95 -8.47 -36.71
N ARG A 11 -14.22 -8.38 -35.61
CA ARG A 11 -13.30 -9.40 -35.09
C ARG A 11 -13.78 -9.84 -33.72
N GLU A 12 -13.83 -11.16 -33.52
CA GLU A 12 -14.33 -11.78 -32.30
C GLU A 12 -13.21 -12.59 -31.65
N HIS A 13 -13.03 -12.40 -30.35
CA HIS A 13 -11.95 -12.98 -29.57
C HIS A 13 -12.50 -13.68 -28.32
N GLY A 14 -11.92 -14.82 -27.97
CA GLY A 14 -12.29 -15.61 -26.79
C GLY A 14 -13.49 -16.53 -27.05
N ASP A 15 -14.47 -16.56 -26.14
CA ASP A 15 -15.69 -17.37 -26.31
C ASP A 15 -16.53 -16.83 -27.49
N THR A 16 -16.56 -17.59 -28.58
CA THR A 16 -17.19 -17.18 -29.84
C THR A 16 -18.71 -17.06 -29.75
N LEU A 17 -19.38 -17.81 -28.87
CA LEU A 17 -20.83 -17.71 -28.67
C LEU A 17 -21.18 -16.47 -27.85
N ALA A 18 -20.42 -16.22 -26.77
CA ALA A 18 -20.59 -15.03 -25.95
C ALA A 18 -20.23 -13.75 -26.71
N ALA A 19 -19.19 -13.78 -27.56
CA ALA A 19 -18.82 -12.66 -28.43
C ALA A 19 -19.87 -12.40 -29.52
N ALA A 20 -20.41 -13.44 -30.17
CA ALA A 20 -21.46 -13.28 -31.18
C ALA A 20 -22.74 -12.66 -30.61
N ALA A 21 -23.09 -12.95 -29.35
CA ALA A 21 -24.24 -12.36 -28.66
C ALA A 21 -24.12 -10.84 -28.45
N LEU A 22 -22.90 -10.29 -28.50
CA LEU A 22 -22.62 -8.86 -28.31
C LEU A 22 -22.68 -8.02 -29.59
N ARG A 23 -22.83 -8.63 -30.77
CA ARG A 23 -22.94 -7.92 -32.06
C ARG A 23 -24.01 -6.82 -32.07
N PRO A 24 -25.22 -6.99 -31.50
CA PRO A 24 -26.21 -5.91 -31.45
C PRO A 24 -25.76 -4.72 -30.60
N ALA A 25 -25.03 -4.96 -29.52
CA ALA A 25 -24.47 -3.90 -28.69
C ALA A 25 -23.34 -3.14 -29.42
N ALA A 26 -22.47 -3.86 -30.12
CA ALA A 26 -21.44 -3.25 -30.95
C ALA A 26 -22.01 -2.38 -32.08
N ARG A 27 -23.14 -2.79 -32.67
CA ARG A 27 -23.82 -1.98 -33.68
C ARG A 27 -24.35 -0.67 -33.10
N ARG A 28 -24.91 -0.69 -31.89
CA ARG A 28 -25.36 0.53 -31.19
C ARG A 28 -24.20 1.51 -30.95
N GLU A 29 -23.04 1.00 -30.56
CA GLU A 29 -21.86 1.85 -30.35
C GLU A 29 -21.30 2.44 -31.65
N LEU A 30 -21.35 1.69 -32.76
CA LEU A 30 -21.03 2.23 -34.09
C LEU A 30 -22.00 3.34 -34.53
N ASP A 31 -23.31 3.15 -34.30
CA ASP A 31 -24.31 4.17 -34.63
C ASP A 31 -24.16 5.42 -33.73
N THR A 32 -23.68 5.25 -32.50
CA THR A 32 -23.30 6.37 -31.61
C THR A 32 -22.04 7.07 -32.12
N LEU A 33 -20.99 6.34 -32.50
CA LEU A 33 -19.80 6.88 -33.16
C LEU A 33 -20.12 7.68 -34.42
N ALA A 34 -21.12 7.25 -35.20
CA ALA A 34 -21.56 7.96 -36.40
C ALA A 34 -22.36 9.24 -36.13
N ARG A 35 -22.95 9.40 -34.93
CA ARG A 35 -23.73 10.58 -34.52
C ARG A 35 -22.88 11.61 -33.77
N LEU A 36 -21.83 11.17 -33.09
CA LEU A 36 -20.76 12.04 -32.64
C LEU A 36 -20.11 12.60 -33.90
N ASN A 37 -20.07 13.93 -34.05
CA ASN A 37 -19.70 14.64 -35.28
C ASN A 37 -18.19 14.51 -35.59
N ALA A 38 -17.67 13.29 -35.67
CA ALA A 38 -16.27 12.89 -35.74
C ALA A 38 -15.74 12.79 -37.19
N ASN A 39 -16.32 13.56 -38.12
CA ASN A 39 -15.92 13.53 -39.53
C ASN A 39 -14.55 14.18 -39.78
N ASP A 40 -14.02 14.92 -38.79
CA ASP A 40 -12.73 15.63 -38.86
C ASP A 40 -11.61 14.95 -38.04
N LEU A 41 -11.86 13.76 -37.47
CA LEU A 41 -10.88 13.00 -36.68
C LEU A 41 -10.38 11.77 -37.45
N ASP A 42 -9.06 11.63 -37.59
CA ASP A 42 -8.42 10.52 -38.33
C ASP A 42 -8.69 9.14 -37.69
N VAL A 43 -8.85 9.12 -36.36
CA VAL A 43 -9.21 7.94 -35.57
C VAL A 43 -10.15 8.33 -34.44
N VAL A 44 -11.28 7.66 -34.32
CA VAL A 44 -12.20 7.78 -33.17
C VAL A 44 -12.56 6.39 -32.66
N SER A 45 -12.63 6.20 -31.34
CA SER A 45 -12.99 4.91 -30.76
C SER A 45 -13.92 5.03 -29.56
N ARG A 46 -14.70 3.98 -29.32
CA ARG A 46 -15.52 3.79 -28.14
C ARG A 46 -15.33 2.38 -27.63
N THR A 47 -15.14 2.26 -26.32
CA THR A 47 -14.99 0.97 -25.65
C THR A 47 -16.10 0.81 -24.62
N VAL A 48 -16.78 -0.32 -24.67
CA VAL A 48 -17.78 -0.73 -23.67
C VAL A 48 -17.26 -1.97 -22.97
N ARG A 49 -17.17 -1.91 -21.65
CA ARG A 49 -16.76 -3.04 -20.79
C ARG A 49 -17.96 -3.52 -20.00
N PHE A 50 -18.07 -4.83 -19.83
CA PHE A 50 -19.09 -5.48 -19.00
C PHE A 50 -18.42 -6.08 -17.76
N ASP A 51 -19.16 -6.18 -16.67
CA ASP A 51 -18.67 -6.66 -15.36
C ASP A 51 -18.15 -8.11 -15.40
N ASP A 52 -18.51 -8.88 -16.43
CA ASP A 52 -18.03 -10.23 -16.67
C ASP A 52 -16.78 -10.29 -17.57
N GLY A 53 -16.10 -9.16 -17.74
CA GLY A 53 -14.85 -9.03 -18.48
C GLY A 53 -15.01 -9.03 -20.00
N ARG A 54 -16.25 -9.05 -20.53
CA ARG A 54 -16.49 -8.85 -21.96
C ARG A 54 -16.21 -7.40 -22.35
N VAL A 55 -15.68 -7.19 -23.55
CA VAL A 55 -15.32 -5.87 -24.06
C VAL A 55 -15.76 -5.73 -25.52
N ILE A 56 -16.29 -4.57 -25.88
CA ILE A 56 -16.55 -4.16 -27.26
C ILE A 56 -15.74 -2.91 -27.52
N VAL A 57 -14.90 -2.92 -28.55
CA VAL A 57 -14.17 -1.76 -29.03
C VAL A 57 -14.64 -1.44 -30.44
N CYS A 58 -15.33 -0.33 -30.61
CA CYS A 58 -15.70 0.19 -31.92
C CYS A 58 -14.73 1.31 -32.29
N ARG A 59 -14.11 1.24 -33.47
CA ARG A 59 -13.18 2.25 -33.98
C ARG A 59 -13.60 2.68 -35.38
N ARG A 60 -13.41 3.94 -35.71
CA ARG A 60 -13.39 4.44 -37.08
C ARG A 60 -12.00 4.96 -37.36
N VAL A 61 -11.34 4.37 -38.36
CA VAL A 61 -9.97 4.72 -38.79
C VAL A 61 -10.01 5.02 -40.27
N GLY A 62 -9.69 6.26 -40.67
CA GLY A 62 -9.68 6.66 -42.09
C GLY A 62 -10.98 6.34 -42.83
N GLY A 63 -12.14 6.55 -42.17
CA GLY A 63 -13.47 6.27 -42.73
C GLY A 63 -13.89 4.79 -42.74
N ARG A 64 -13.09 3.87 -42.16
CA ARG A 64 -13.45 2.46 -42.01
C ARG A 64 -13.85 2.14 -40.58
N ASP A 65 -14.97 1.44 -40.43
CA ASP A 65 -15.45 0.96 -39.13
C ASP A 65 -14.84 -0.41 -38.81
N LEU A 66 -14.23 -0.51 -37.62
CA LEU A 66 -13.61 -1.70 -37.04
C LEU A 66 -14.29 -1.98 -35.72
N VAL A 67 -14.64 -3.24 -35.47
CA VAL A 67 -15.23 -3.68 -34.20
C VAL A 67 -14.43 -4.87 -33.69
N ASP A 68 -13.84 -4.75 -32.51
CA ASP A 68 -13.22 -5.85 -31.80
C ASP A 68 -14.11 -6.23 -30.61
N ILE A 69 -14.64 -7.46 -30.59
CA ILE A 69 -15.43 -8.01 -29.49
C ILE A 69 -14.59 -9.05 -28.76
N HIS A 70 -14.37 -8.86 -27.47
CA HIS A 70 -13.69 -9.81 -26.60
C HIS A 70 -14.68 -10.41 -25.59
N ALA A 71 -14.71 -11.73 -25.50
CA ALA A 71 -15.43 -12.43 -24.44
C ALA A 71 -14.48 -13.43 -23.73
N PRO A 72 -14.11 -13.21 -22.47
CA PRO A 72 -13.13 -14.06 -21.80
C PRO A 72 -13.66 -15.47 -21.60
N THR A 73 -12.80 -16.47 -21.79
CA THR A 73 -13.14 -17.89 -21.61
C THR A 73 -13.15 -18.21 -20.10
N GLN A 74 -14.30 -18.54 -19.51
CA GLN A 74 -14.38 -18.79 -18.07
C GLN A 74 -13.60 -20.04 -17.63
N ARG A 75 -12.51 -19.86 -16.85
CA ARG A 75 -11.96 -20.84 -15.90
C ARG A 75 -11.31 -20.18 -14.68
N LEU A 76 -11.54 -20.79 -13.51
CA LEU A 76 -11.02 -20.44 -12.18
C LEU A 76 -9.56 -20.90 -11.96
N ARG A 77 -8.79 -20.03 -11.29
CA ARG A 77 -7.61 -20.24 -10.40
C ARG A 77 -6.17 -20.39 -10.96
N THR A 78 -5.27 -19.70 -10.23
CA THR A 78 -3.78 -19.68 -10.21
C THR A 78 -3.09 -19.12 -11.45
N ALA A 79 -2.85 -17.80 -11.46
CA ALA A 79 -1.98 -17.16 -12.45
C ALA A 79 -0.51 -17.22 -11.99
N GLY A 80 0.18 -18.31 -12.35
CA GLY A 80 1.62 -18.30 -12.60
C GLY A 80 1.91 -17.79 -14.02
N GLY A 81 1.26 -16.70 -14.40
CA GLY A 81 1.38 -16.10 -15.74
C GLY A 81 2.50 -15.10 -15.73
N ARG A 82 3.63 -15.45 -16.35
CA ARG A 82 4.68 -14.51 -16.71
C ARG A 82 4.06 -13.46 -17.65
N GLU A 83 3.96 -12.22 -17.19
CA GLU A 83 3.55 -11.10 -18.04
C GLU A 83 4.51 -11.00 -19.24
N PRO A 84 4.02 -10.66 -20.45
CA PRO A 84 4.89 -10.46 -21.59
C PRO A 84 5.88 -9.35 -21.25
N ALA A 85 7.18 -9.67 -21.30
CA ALA A 85 8.21 -8.66 -21.20
C ALA A 85 8.02 -7.63 -22.32
N LEU A 86 7.84 -6.37 -21.95
CA LEU A 86 8.06 -5.26 -22.88
C LEU A 86 9.48 -5.40 -23.44
N PRO A 87 9.69 -5.25 -24.76
CA PRO A 87 11.03 -5.27 -25.33
C PRO A 87 11.90 -4.22 -24.61
N PRO A 88 13.16 -4.54 -24.30
CA PRO A 88 14.08 -3.58 -23.70
C PRO A 88 14.29 -2.46 -24.71
N ARG A 89 13.59 -1.34 -24.52
CA ARG A 89 13.98 -0.09 -25.16
C ARG A 89 14.92 0.58 -24.17
N HIS A 90 16.22 0.38 -24.37
CA HIS A 90 17.20 1.36 -23.93
C HIS A 90 16.71 2.72 -24.44
N GLY A 91 16.76 3.76 -23.60
CA GLY A 91 16.28 5.09 -23.97
C GLY A 91 16.80 5.43 -25.35
N GLU A 92 15.89 5.57 -26.32
CA GLU A 92 16.24 6.04 -27.64
C GLU A 92 16.84 7.45 -27.44
N GLU A 93 17.98 7.74 -28.08
CA GLU A 93 18.58 9.08 -28.02
C GLU A 93 17.50 10.13 -28.32
N GLY A 94 17.42 11.17 -27.48
CA GLY A 94 16.41 12.20 -27.56
C GLY A 94 15.07 11.89 -26.87
N PHE A 95 14.92 10.81 -26.10
CA PHE A 95 13.68 10.47 -25.39
C PHE A 95 13.86 10.31 -23.86
N PHE A 96 12.78 10.56 -23.11
CA PHE A 96 12.73 10.33 -21.66
C PHE A 96 11.35 9.81 -21.22
N TYR A 97 11.27 9.07 -20.11
CA TYR A 97 10.00 8.51 -19.64
C TYR A 97 9.30 9.42 -18.62
N VAL A 98 7.97 9.44 -18.67
CA VAL A 98 7.12 10.21 -17.76
C VAL A 98 6.05 9.30 -17.16
N ILE A 99 5.87 9.35 -15.84
CA ILE A 99 4.69 8.82 -15.15
C ILE A 99 3.90 10.01 -14.60
N PRO A 100 2.71 10.33 -15.14
CA PRO A 100 1.88 11.42 -14.65
C PRO A 100 1.25 11.08 -13.28
N GLY A 101 0.58 12.07 -12.66
CA GLY A 101 -0.24 11.82 -11.47
C GLY A 101 0.51 11.62 -10.15
N CYS A 102 1.84 11.79 -10.14
CA CYS A 102 2.64 11.78 -8.90
C CYS A 102 2.28 12.99 -8.04
N VAL A 103 1.74 12.76 -6.84
CA VAL A 103 1.32 13.85 -5.93
C VAL A 103 2.37 14.18 -4.89
N ALA A 104 3.25 13.22 -4.58
CA ALA A 104 4.40 13.46 -3.73
C ALA A 104 5.57 12.54 -4.10
N ARG A 105 6.76 13.12 -4.06
CA ARG A 105 8.05 12.45 -4.27
C ARG A 105 9.04 13.07 -3.32
N TYR A 106 9.84 12.25 -2.65
CA TYR A 106 10.91 12.76 -1.78
C TYR A 106 12.26 12.35 -2.33
N ASP A 107 12.89 13.31 -3.00
CA ASP A 107 14.27 13.22 -3.48
C ASP A 107 15.18 14.00 -2.53
N GLY A 108 16.43 13.57 -2.43
CA GLY A 108 17.55 14.47 -2.18
C GLY A 108 17.68 15.18 -0.84
N PRO A 109 18.77 15.95 -0.66
CA PRO A 109 19.44 16.05 0.64
C PRO A 109 18.96 17.22 1.49
N GLY A 110 18.48 16.89 2.69
CA GLY A 110 18.40 17.81 3.82
C GLY A 110 17.12 18.63 3.95
N ASP A 111 16.25 18.64 2.95
CA ASP A 111 15.02 19.44 2.98
C ASP A 111 13.80 18.67 3.47
N LEU A 112 13.75 17.33 3.39
CA LEU A 112 12.55 16.56 3.74
C LEU A 112 11.28 17.06 3.00
N VAL A 113 11.42 17.92 2.00
CA VAL A 113 10.31 18.60 1.31
C VAL A 113 9.86 17.75 0.13
N ASN A 114 8.55 17.74 -0.11
CA ASN A 114 7.98 17.17 -1.31
C ASN A 114 8.54 17.85 -2.57
N ALA A 115 9.16 17.07 -3.46
CA ALA A 115 9.73 17.54 -4.71
C ALA A 115 8.66 17.94 -5.75
N ILE A 116 7.40 17.52 -5.57
CA ILE A 116 6.29 17.93 -6.44
C ILE A 116 5.86 19.35 -6.05
N PRO A 117 6.07 20.36 -6.93
CA PRO A 117 5.87 21.77 -6.59
C PRO A 117 4.40 22.20 -6.64
N ASP A 118 3.54 21.43 -7.30
CA ASP A 118 2.14 21.76 -7.53
C ASP A 118 1.21 20.67 -6.96
N GLY A 119 0.05 21.06 -6.44
CA GLY A 119 -0.96 20.14 -5.93
C GLY A 119 -1.12 20.17 -4.41
N PRO A 120 -1.91 19.24 -3.84
CA PRO A 120 -2.36 19.30 -2.44
C PRO A 120 -1.24 19.10 -1.41
N LEU A 121 -0.12 18.52 -1.81
CA LEU A 121 1.04 18.23 -0.96
C LEU A 121 2.24 19.13 -1.29
N ALA A 122 2.07 20.15 -2.15
CA ALA A 122 3.13 21.08 -2.50
C ALA A 122 3.68 21.80 -1.26
N GLY A 123 5.01 21.82 -1.14
CA GLY A 123 5.70 22.41 0.02
C GLY A 123 5.55 21.64 1.33
N TRP A 124 4.92 20.45 1.31
CA TRP A 124 4.85 19.59 2.49
C TRP A 124 6.23 19.09 2.88
N THR A 125 6.48 18.93 4.18
CA THR A 125 7.73 18.39 4.73
C THR A 125 7.45 17.08 5.46
N VAL A 126 8.14 15.99 5.09
CA VAL A 126 8.08 14.72 5.82
C VAL A 126 8.66 14.93 7.23
N GLY A 127 7.88 14.61 8.25
CA GLY A 127 8.40 14.59 9.62
C GLY A 127 9.29 13.37 9.82
N THR A 128 10.24 13.44 10.75
CA THR A 128 11.15 12.32 11.02
C THR A 128 11.19 12.02 12.52
N GLY A 129 11.40 10.75 12.85
CA GLY A 129 11.79 10.35 14.19
C GLY A 129 13.14 10.96 14.57
N SER A 130 13.35 11.21 15.87
CA SER A 130 14.51 11.93 16.39
C SER A 130 15.88 11.30 16.10
N ALA A 131 15.92 10.04 15.68
CA ALA A 131 17.14 9.32 15.34
C ALA A 131 17.20 8.85 13.87
N VAL A 132 16.30 9.33 13.01
CA VAL A 132 16.39 9.09 11.56
C VAL A 132 17.59 9.85 11.01
N ALA A 133 18.41 9.16 10.22
CA ALA A 133 19.55 9.77 9.54
C ALA A 133 19.33 9.78 8.03
N LEU A 134 19.84 10.80 7.35
CA LEU A 134 20.00 10.77 5.90
C LEU A 134 21.27 10.01 5.55
N LEU A 135 21.15 9.07 4.63
CA LEU A 135 22.22 8.27 4.07
C LEU A 135 22.44 8.74 2.64
N PRO A 136 23.64 9.26 2.30
CA PRO A 136 23.97 9.62 0.93
C PRO A 136 23.66 8.46 -0.02
N PHE A 137 23.01 8.74 -1.15
CA PHE A 137 22.58 7.66 -2.04
C PHE A 137 23.77 6.84 -2.58
N SER A 138 24.95 7.45 -2.72
CA SER A 138 26.20 6.77 -3.07
C SER A 138 26.65 5.70 -2.07
N GLU A 139 26.18 5.75 -0.82
CA GLU A 139 26.44 4.75 0.23
C GLU A 139 25.43 3.60 0.24
N THR A 140 24.36 3.68 -0.56
CA THR A 140 23.30 2.66 -0.60
C THR A 140 23.69 1.41 -1.40
N GLY A 141 24.64 1.56 -2.33
CA GLY A 141 24.99 0.55 -3.34
C GLY A 141 23.97 0.38 -4.46
N LEU A 142 22.97 1.27 -4.55
CA LEU A 142 22.00 1.34 -5.64
C LEU A 142 22.54 2.18 -6.80
N PRO A 143 22.12 1.92 -8.04
CA PRO A 143 22.47 2.78 -9.17
C PRO A 143 21.77 4.12 -9.05
N ASP A 144 22.49 5.20 -9.33
CA ASP A 144 21.95 6.56 -9.31
C ASP A 144 20.91 6.74 -10.44
N PRO A 145 19.65 7.08 -10.13
CA PRO A 145 18.64 7.40 -11.15
C PRO A 145 18.83 8.79 -11.77
N GLY A 146 19.76 9.58 -11.23
CA GLY A 146 19.68 11.04 -11.13
C GLY A 146 20.34 11.84 -12.22
N VAL A 147 20.37 11.37 -13.46
CA VAL A 147 20.80 12.23 -14.56
C VAL A 147 19.74 12.24 -15.64
N VAL A 148 19.14 13.41 -15.87
CA VAL A 148 18.33 13.62 -17.06
C VAL A 148 19.22 13.31 -18.28
N PRO A 149 18.82 12.37 -19.16
CA PRO A 149 19.61 12.03 -20.34
C PRO A 149 19.98 13.27 -21.14
N GLU A 150 21.22 13.36 -21.63
CA GLU A 150 21.73 14.42 -22.54
C GLU A 150 21.83 15.85 -21.98
N THR A 151 21.00 16.25 -21.02
CA THR A 151 21.01 17.62 -20.45
C THR A 151 21.88 17.74 -19.22
N GLY A 152 22.15 16.62 -18.52
CA GLY A 152 23.04 16.57 -17.37
C GLY A 152 22.47 17.24 -16.11
N ASP A 153 21.16 17.52 -16.07
CA ASP A 153 20.54 17.99 -14.84
C ASP A 153 20.52 16.85 -13.83
N GLU A 154 21.14 17.07 -12.69
CA GLU A 154 21.26 16.07 -11.65
C GLU A 154 20.07 16.17 -10.69
N ARG A 155 19.40 15.03 -10.45
CA ARG A 155 18.61 14.84 -9.24
C ARG A 155 19.53 14.25 -8.19
N VAL A 156 19.67 14.92 -7.07
CA VAL A 156 20.38 14.36 -5.92
C VAL A 156 19.39 13.53 -5.12
N TYR A 157 19.82 12.36 -4.67
CA TYR A 157 19.01 11.47 -3.83
C TYR A 157 19.68 11.24 -2.49
N ASP A 158 18.86 11.00 -1.47
CA ASP A 158 19.26 10.44 -0.19
C ASP A 158 18.32 9.29 0.16
N ALA A 159 18.81 8.34 0.96
CA ALA A 159 17.99 7.35 1.62
C ALA A 159 17.78 7.73 3.08
N PHE A 160 16.64 7.36 3.64
CA PHE A 160 16.35 7.47 5.06
C PHE A 160 16.82 6.22 5.78
N ARG A 161 17.70 6.36 6.77
CA ARG A 161 18.06 5.29 7.69
C ARG A 161 17.22 5.36 8.95
N LEU A 162 16.40 4.34 9.15
CA LEU A 162 15.54 4.15 10.30
C LEU A 162 16.23 3.20 11.29
N PRO A 163 16.53 3.64 12.52
CA PRO A 163 17.25 2.83 13.51
C PRO A 163 16.39 1.75 14.18
N GLY A 164 15.07 1.77 13.99
CA GLY A 164 14.12 0.99 14.79
C GLY A 164 13.79 1.63 16.15
N GLY A 165 12.75 1.14 16.81
CA GLY A 165 12.23 1.70 18.08
C GLY A 165 11.59 3.11 17.95
N ALA A 166 11.12 3.71 19.05
CA ALA A 166 10.29 4.94 19.03
C ALA A 166 10.96 6.19 18.44
N ALA A 167 12.29 6.23 18.34
CA ALA A 167 13.01 7.33 17.70
C ALA A 167 13.07 7.20 16.16
N SER A 168 12.47 6.15 15.60
CA SER A 168 12.50 5.80 14.19
C SER A 168 11.15 6.05 13.52
N GLY A 169 11.15 6.54 12.28
CA GLY A 169 9.97 6.62 11.42
C GLY A 169 9.89 7.86 10.54
N LEU A 170 9.05 7.80 9.51
CA LEU A 170 8.79 8.89 8.55
C LEU A 170 7.31 9.30 8.62
N LEU A 171 7.04 10.56 8.93
CA LEU A 171 5.70 11.10 9.16
C LEU A 171 5.23 11.88 7.94
N TYR A 172 4.42 11.24 7.12
CA TYR A 172 3.73 11.79 5.97
C TYR A 172 2.39 12.42 6.36
N ALA A 173 1.93 13.40 5.58
CA ALA A 173 0.68 14.14 5.78
C ALA A 173 -0.60 13.32 5.52
N PRO A 174 -1.74 13.82 6.05
CA PRO A 174 -3.02 13.67 5.39
C PRO A 174 -2.96 13.99 3.91
N GLY A 175 -3.38 13.03 3.08
CA GLY A 175 -3.40 13.21 1.62
C GLY A 175 -2.24 12.53 0.89
N HIS A 176 -1.25 11.94 1.56
CA HIS A 176 -0.30 11.05 0.86
C HIS A 176 -0.98 9.80 0.34
N ILE A 177 -1.71 9.12 1.23
CA ILE A 177 -2.67 8.09 0.87
C ILE A 177 -4.07 8.71 1.10
N PRO A 178 -4.92 8.78 0.06
CA PRO A 178 -6.26 9.32 0.19
C PRO A 178 -7.13 8.41 1.07
N ALA A 179 -8.05 9.04 1.81
CA ALA A 179 -8.99 8.33 2.69
C ALA A 179 -9.91 7.39 1.90
N SER A 180 -10.18 7.72 0.64
CA SER A 180 -11.04 6.97 -0.27
C SER A 180 -10.47 6.99 -1.68
N GLY A 181 -11.05 6.17 -2.57
CA GLY A 181 -10.62 6.07 -3.96
C GLY A 181 -9.31 5.31 -4.16
N ALA A 182 -8.81 5.36 -5.39
CA ALA A 182 -7.58 4.68 -5.78
C ALA A 182 -6.33 5.40 -5.27
N PHE A 183 -5.26 4.62 -5.08
CA PHE A 183 -3.94 5.15 -4.77
C PHE A 183 -2.86 4.17 -5.19
N ALA A 184 -1.64 4.66 -5.31
CA ALA A 184 -0.47 3.82 -5.37
C ALA A 184 0.68 4.44 -4.59
N VAL A 185 1.56 3.58 -4.08
CA VAL A 185 2.81 3.97 -3.45
C VAL A 185 3.95 3.14 -4.02
N SER A 186 5.11 3.76 -4.19
CA SER A 186 6.34 3.09 -4.60
C SER A 186 7.49 3.49 -3.70
N CYS A 187 8.37 2.53 -3.38
CA CYS A 187 9.64 2.83 -2.72
C CYS A 187 10.65 1.70 -2.87
N LEU A 188 11.91 2.07 -2.63
CA LEU A 188 12.98 1.16 -2.26
C LEU A 188 13.04 1.04 -0.75
N PHE A 189 13.22 -0.17 -0.23
CA PHE A 189 13.46 -0.39 1.19
C PHE A 189 14.41 -1.57 1.44
N ARG A 190 15.14 -1.51 2.55
CA ARG A 190 16.03 -2.57 3.01
C ARG A 190 15.80 -2.84 4.48
N LEU A 191 15.19 -3.97 4.82
CA LEU A 191 15.04 -4.39 6.22
C LEU A 191 16.40 -4.84 6.76
N ARG A 192 16.89 -4.18 7.82
CA ARG A 192 18.23 -4.44 8.38
C ARG A 192 18.18 -5.46 9.52
N GLU A 193 17.08 -5.47 10.27
CA GLU A 193 16.84 -6.37 11.39
C GLU A 193 15.40 -6.88 11.36
N ARG A 194 15.18 -8.05 11.92
CA ARG A 194 13.83 -8.62 12.04
C ARG A 194 13.01 -7.71 12.96
N LEU A 195 11.78 -7.39 12.55
CA LEU A 195 10.87 -6.62 13.39
C LEU A 195 10.44 -7.47 14.61
N GLU A 196 10.66 -6.94 15.79
CA GLU A 196 10.21 -7.56 17.03
C GLU A 196 8.89 -6.94 17.49
N TYR A 197 8.04 -7.76 18.13
CA TYR A 197 6.85 -7.24 18.79
C TYR A 197 7.27 -6.65 20.14
N ASP A 198 7.04 -5.35 20.31
CA ASP A 198 7.27 -4.70 21.60
C ASP A 198 6.05 -4.93 22.50
N TYR A 199 6.24 -5.78 23.51
CA TYR A 199 5.22 -6.05 24.52
C TYR A 199 5.19 -4.98 25.62
N THR A 200 6.10 -4.02 25.64
CA THR A 200 6.18 -3.01 26.69
C THR A 200 5.18 -1.87 26.45
N PHE A 201 4.41 -1.56 27.50
CA PHE A 201 3.49 -0.46 27.64
C PHE A 201 4.20 0.86 27.96
N ASP A 202 5.22 0.81 28.82
CA ASP A 202 5.97 2.00 29.24
C ASP A 202 7.49 1.75 29.33
N GLU A 203 8.24 2.83 29.55
CA GLU A 203 9.71 2.80 29.64
C GLU A 203 10.24 2.01 30.85
N LYS A 204 9.37 1.64 31.82
CA LYS A 204 9.73 0.82 32.98
C LYS A 204 9.61 -0.67 32.68
N GLY A 205 9.16 -1.05 31.48
CA GLY A 205 9.01 -2.44 31.07
C GLY A 205 7.70 -3.08 31.50
N VAL A 206 6.71 -2.29 31.90
CA VAL A 206 5.33 -2.76 32.15
C VAL A 206 4.83 -3.40 30.85
N LEU A 207 4.34 -4.64 30.87
CA LEU A 207 3.75 -5.31 29.70
C LEU A 207 2.35 -4.77 29.35
N SER A 208 2.06 -4.57 28.07
CA SER A 208 0.74 -4.15 27.58
C SER A 208 -0.28 -5.28 27.65
N PRO A 209 -1.46 -5.05 28.27
CA PRO A 209 -2.51 -6.05 28.38
C PRO A 209 -3.40 -6.08 27.15
N VAL A 210 -3.47 -4.98 26.40
CA VAL A 210 -4.18 -4.88 25.12
C VAL A 210 -3.16 -4.81 23.99
N ARG A 211 -3.29 -5.72 23.02
CA ARG A 211 -2.32 -5.93 21.95
C ARG A 211 -2.96 -5.69 20.58
N PRO A 212 -2.45 -4.74 19.78
CA PRO A 212 -2.92 -4.55 18.42
C PRO A 212 -2.45 -5.68 17.50
N TYR A 213 -3.35 -6.14 16.63
CA TYR A 213 -3.10 -7.15 15.62
C TYR A 213 -3.84 -6.83 14.32
N VAL A 214 -3.26 -7.25 13.20
CA VAL A 214 -4.03 -7.40 11.96
C VAL A 214 -4.89 -8.65 12.10
N LEU A 215 -6.15 -8.44 12.44
CA LEU A 215 -7.13 -9.50 12.65
C LEU A 215 -7.76 -9.94 11.33
N ARG A 216 -7.96 -11.25 11.18
CA ARG A 216 -8.60 -11.88 10.00
C ARG A 216 -9.77 -12.75 10.46
N SER A 217 -10.87 -12.78 9.73
CA SER A 217 -12.00 -13.65 10.08
C SER A 217 -12.77 -14.16 8.86
N GLY A 218 -13.19 -15.43 8.90
CA GLY A 218 -14.03 -16.00 7.85
C GLY A 218 -15.52 -15.68 8.02
N ASP A 219 -15.96 -15.37 9.24
CA ASP A 219 -17.37 -15.26 9.63
C ASP A 219 -17.72 -13.96 10.37
N GLY A 220 -16.73 -13.12 10.66
CA GLY A 220 -16.88 -11.87 11.42
C GLY A 220 -17.02 -12.07 12.92
N VAL A 221 -16.89 -13.30 13.43
CA VAL A 221 -17.07 -13.67 14.84
C VAL A 221 -15.77 -14.22 15.41
N ASP A 222 -15.17 -15.18 14.69
CA ASP A 222 -13.94 -15.84 15.04
C ASP A 222 -12.77 -15.18 14.31
N PHE A 223 -12.04 -14.34 15.04
CA PHE A 223 -10.87 -13.64 14.53
C PHE A 223 -9.59 -14.41 14.86
N THR A 224 -8.68 -14.38 13.90
CA THR A 224 -7.37 -15.01 13.95
C THR A 224 -6.29 -13.97 13.66
N TRP A 225 -5.09 -14.19 14.20
CA TRP A 225 -3.92 -13.35 13.98
C TRP A 225 -2.66 -14.19 13.93
N THR A 226 -1.57 -13.62 13.43
CA THR A 226 -0.25 -14.26 13.48
C THR A 226 0.42 -13.91 14.81
N CYS A 227 1.18 -14.85 15.37
CA CYS A 227 2.03 -14.66 16.54
C CYS A 227 3.50 -14.50 16.12
N PRO A 228 4.26 -13.51 16.64
CA PRO A 228 3.84 -12.52 17.64
C PRO A 228 3.03 -11.37 17.05
N GLY A 229 2.87 -11.29 15.71
CA GLY A 229 2.00 -10.34 15.00
C GLY A 229 2.53 -8.91 14.90
N SER A 230 3.85 -8.77 14.85
CA SER A 230 4.52 -7.48 14.77
C SER A 230 4.13 -6.73 13.49
N LEU A 231 3.90 -5.42 13.57
CA LEU A 231 3.54 -4.59 12.43
C LEU A 231 4.25 -3.24 12.49
N SER A 232 4.91 -2.83 11.41
CA SER A 232 5.58 -1.53 11.32
C SER A 232 5.44 -0.93 9.91
N PRO A 233 5.00 0.32 9.75
CA PRO A 233 4.84 0.92 8.42
C PRO A 233 6.19 1.18 7.74
N VAL A 234 6.30 0.75 6.48
CA VAL A 234 7.35 1.19 5.55
C VAL A 234 6.90 2.52 4.93
N ILE A 235 5.73 2.51 4.30
CA ILE A 235 5.01 3.69 3.81
C ILE A 235 3.53 3.44 4.04
N GLY A 236 2.86 4.31 4.78
CA GLY A 236 1.42 4.20 4.98
C GLY A 236 0.99 4.63 6.35
N PHE A 237 -0.20 4.23 6.74
CA PHE A 237 -0.73 4.46 8.07
C PHE A 237 -1.25 3.16 8.67
N CYS A 238 -1.13 3.01 9.98
CA CYS A 238 -1.84 1.98 10.70
C CYS A 238 -2.22 2.52 12.07
N GLU A 239 -3.38 2.12 12.56
CA GLU A 239 -3.80 2.43 13.92
C GLU A 239 -4.74 1.36 14.45
N PRO A 240 -4.80 1.19 15.78
CA PRO A 240 -5.77 0.32 16.40
C PRO A 240 -7.20 0.77 16.10
N MET A 241 -8.08 -0.19 15.91
CA MET A 241 -9.50 0.04 15.68
C MET A 241 -10.32 -0.82 16.64
N ALA A 242 -11.27 -0.18 17.33
CA ALA A 242 -12.22 -0.83 18.21
C ALA A 242 -13.30 -1.58 17.40
N HIS A 243 -13.62 -2.82 17.78
CA HIS A 243 -14.79 -3.52 17.24
C HIS A 243 -16.08 -3.01 17.90
N PRO A 244 -17.12 -2.61 17.14
CA PRO A 244 -18.33 -2.00 17.72
C PRO A 244 -19.09 -2.96 18.67
N ASP A 245 -19.08 -4.25 18.38
CA ASP A 245 -19.83 -5.25 19.16
C ASP A 245 -19.04 -5.92 20.29
N TRP A 246 -17.79 -5.53 20.51
CA TRP A 246 -16.97 -6.15 21.57
C TRP A 246 -17.01 -5.35 22.85
N VAL A 247 -17.23 -6.04 23.96
CA VAL A 247 -17.23 -5.47 25.30
C VAL A 247 -16.59 -6.47 26.24
N GLU A 248 -15.58 -6.04 26.97
CA GLU A 248 -14.85 -6.86 27.93
C GLU A 248 -14.78 -6.16 29.28
N GLU A 249 -14.86 -6.97 30.35
CA GLU A 249 -14.51 -6.54 31.69
C GLU A 249 -13.01 -6.76 31.90
N ILE A 250 -12.30 -5.69 32.28
CA ILE A 250 -10.85 -5.68 32.49
C ILE A 250 -10.50 -5.14 33.87
N THR A 251 -9.29 -5.45 34.33
CA THR A 251 -8.61 -4.78 35.45
C THR A 251 -7.27 -4.29 34.92
N TYR A 252 -6.78 -3.13 35.35
CA TYR A 252 -5.46 -2.68 34.90
C TYR A 252 -4.36 -3.29 35.78
N PRO A 253 -3.36 -3.97 35.20
CA PRO A 253 -2.33 -4.64 35.98
C PRO A 253 -1.30 -3.71 36.64
N TRP A 254 -1.35 -2.38 36.38
CA TRP A 254 -0.44 -1.38 36.95
C TRP A 254 -1.14 -0.43 37.93
N SER A 255 -0.33 0.23 38.74
CA SER A 255 -0.78 1.25 39.71
C SER A 255 -1.52 2.41 39.03
N PRO A 256 -2.57 2.97 39.66
CA PRO A 256 -3.12 2.64 40.99
C PRO A 256 -4.16 1.48 41.04
N TRP A 257 -4.33 0.71 39.97
CA TRP A 257 -5.38 -0.32 39.89
C TRP A 257 -4.96 -1.71 40.36
N ASN A 258 -3.67 -1.94 40.59
CA ASN A 258 -3.12 -3.18 41.11
C ASN A 258 -3.20 -3.33 42.65
N GLU A 259 -4.17 -2.68 43.31
CA GLU A 259 -4.39 -2.84 44.76
C GLU A 259 -5.15 -4.14 45.08
N ASP A 260 -6.23 -4.42 44.34
CA ASP A 260 -7.03 -5.64 44.41
C ASP A 260 -7.65 -5.87 43.02
N PHE A 261 -7.20 -6.92 42.33
CA PHE A 261 -7.69 -7.25 41.00
C PHE A 261 -9.16 -7.70 40.96
N ALA A 262 -9.76 -8.07 42.10
CA ALA A 262 -11.16 -8.49 42.18
C ALA A 262 -12.14 -7.33 42.39
N GLU A 263 -11.68 -6.19 42.93
CA GLU A 263 -12.56 -5.06 43.27
C GLU A 263 -12.58 -3.94 42.23
N LYS A 264 -11.56 -3.83 41.37
CA LYS A 264 -11.38 -2.68 40.46
C LYS A 264 -11.49 -3.05 38.98
N THR A 265 -12.66 -3.51 38.56
CA THR A 265 -12.94 -3.78 37.14
C THR A 265 -13.54 -2.59 36.41
N GLU A 266 -13.23 -2.50 35.12
CA GLU A 266 -13.80 -1.55 34.18
C GLU A 266 -14.32 -2.27 32.93
N GLU A 267 -15.43 -1.77 32.39
CA GLU A 267 -15.96 -2.23 31.11
C GLU A 267 -15.33 -1.42 29.98
N VAL A 268 -14.66 -2.11 29.05
CA VAL A 268 -14.03 -1.52 27.86
C VAL A 268 -14.65 -2.08 26.61
N ALA A 269 -15.12 -1.20 25.73
CA ALA A 269 -15.61 -1.56 24.40
C ALA A 269 -14.44 -1.67 23.41
N GLY A 270 -14.62 -2.46 22.35
CA GLY A 270 -13.69 -2.49 21.22
C GLY A 270 -12.62 -3.58 21.24
N ILE A 271 -12.45 -4.28 22.35
CA ILE A 271 -11.39 -5.28 22.56
C ILE A 271 -11.98 -6.66 22.82
N LYS A 272 -11.22 -7.72 22.54
CA LYS A 272 -11.63 -9.12 22.80
C LYS A 272 -10.61 -9.82 23.69
N ARG A 273 -11.09 -10.57 24.68
CA ARG A 273 -10.23 -11.38 25.55
C ARG A 273 -9.56 -12.52 24.78
N VAL A 274 -8.30 -12.79 25.10
CA VAL A 274 -7.55 -13.91 24.52
C VAL A 274 -7.70 -15.13 25.40
N GLU A 275 -8.35 -16.17 24.89
CA GLU A 275 -8.51 -17.45 25.61
C GLU A 275 -7.36 -18.42 25.36
N GLN A 276 -6.65 -18.30 24.24
CA GLN A 276 -5.57 -19.20 23.84
C GLN A 276 -4.23 -18.48 23.75
N SER A 277 -3.21 -19.04 24.42
CA SER A 277 -1.87 -18.47 24.50
C SER A 277 -1.20 -18.33 23.13
N CYS A 278 -0.60 -17.17 22.89
CA CYS A 278 0.42 -16.99 21.86
C CYS A 278 1.75 -17.57 22.37
N PRO A 279 2.35 -18.59 21.72
CA PRO A 279 3.50 -19.31 22.28
C PRO A 279 4.70 -18.42 22.61
N ASP A 280 4.90 -17.35 21.84
CA ASP A 280 6.06 -16.46 21.95
C ASP A 280 5.73 -15.14 22.69
N ALA A 281 4.49 -14.96 23.16
CA ALA A 281 4.12 -13.76 23.90
C ALA A 281 4.29 -13.97 25.41
N PRO A 282 4.81 -12.97 26.14
CA PRO A 282 4.91 -13.06 27.59
C PRO A 282 3.52 -13.17 28.21
N LEU A 283 3.40 -13.99 29.25
CA LEU A 283 2.23 -14.02 30.11
C LEU A 283 2.20 -12.76 30.96
N LEU A 284 0.99 -12.30 31.27
CA LEU A 284 0.73 -11.18 32.17
C LEU A 284 0.51 -11.65 33.61
N ALA A 285 0.46 -12.97 33.85
CA ALA A 285 0.37 -13.58 35.17
C ALA A 285 1.51 -14.61 35.35
N PRO A 286 2.09 -14.72 36.56
CA PRO A 286 3.26 -15.57 36.78
C PRO A 286 3.00 -17.05 36.46
N ASP A 287 3.95 -17.70 35.80
CA ASP A 287 3.94 -19.14 35.54
C ASP A 287 4.59 -19.91 36.71
N GLY A 288 3.95 -19.85 37.89
CA GLY A 288 4.49 -20.47 39.09
C GLY A 288 5.49 -19.59 39.85
N SER A 289 6.52 -20.18 40.47
CA SER A 289 7.35 -19.52 41.48
C SER A 289 8.53 -18.70 40.95
N ALA A 290 8.57 -18.36 39.66
CA ALA A 290 9.68 -17.66 39.03
C ALA A 290 9.24 -16.30 38.45
N GLY A 291 9.43 -15.23 39.24
CA GLY A 291 9.77 -13.88 38.76
C GLY A 291 8.77 -13.12 37.88
N ASP A 292 7.59 -12.82 38.44
CA ASP A 292 6.54 -11.82 38.13
C ASP A 292 6.38 -11.22 36.72
N PRO A 293 5.20 -11.43 36.11
CA PRO A 293 4.61 -10.50 35.16
C PRO A 293 3.55 -9.55 35.75
N TYR A 294 2.60 -9.95 36.62
CA TYR A 294 1.83 -9.01 37.48
C TYR A 294 1.16 -9.70 38.68
N LEU A 295 1.28 -9.08 39.86
CA LEU A 295 0.55 -9.41 41.09
C LEU A 295 -0.09 -8.12 41.66
N ASP A 296 -1.25 -8.25 42.30
CA ASP A 296 -1.81 -7.15 43.09
C ASP A 296 -1.15 -7.06 44.48
N ALA A 297 -1.53 -6.04 45.27
CA ALA A 297 -1.00 -5.82 46.62
C ALA A 297 -1.36 -6.96 47.61
N LEU A 298 -2.33 -7.80 47.28
CA LEU A 298 -2.74 -8.98 48.05
C LEU A 298 -2.02 -10.26 47.60
N GLY A 299 -1.21 -10.18 46.54
CA GLY A 299 -0.46 -11.31 45.97
C GLY A 299 -1.29 -12.18 45.03
N ALA A 300 -2.46 -11.72 44.59
CA ALA A 300 -3.26 -12.42 43.60
C ALA A 300 -2.68 -12.18 42.19
N ALA A 301 -2.68 -13.24 41.38
CA ALA A 301 -2.24 -13.18 39.99
C ALA A 301 -3.25 -12.45 39.11
N TYR A 302 -2.74 -11.76 38.09
CA TYR A 302 -3.59 -11.06 37.13
C TYR A 302 -4.60 -12.01 36.47
N PRO A 303 -5.92 -11.70 36.49
CA PRO A 303 -6.97 -12.63 36.05
C PRO A 303 -7.02 -12.86 34.53
N HIS A 304 -6.29 -12.06 33.74
CA HIS A 304 -6.25 -12.17 32.28
C HIS A 304 -4.82 -12.48 31.78
N PRO A 305 -4.30 -13.70 32.02
CA PRO A 305 -2.89 -14.04 31.79
C PRO A 305 -2.43 -13.86 30.33
N HIS A 306 -3.35 -13.93 29.37
CA HIS A 306 -3.07 -13.76 27.94
C HIS A 306 -3.43 -12.37 27.39
N GLY A 307 -4.05 -11.52 28.22
CA GLY A 307 -4.49 -10.18 27.83
C GLY A 307 -5.66 -10.17 26.85
N PHE A 308 -5.68 -9.12 26.04
CA PHE A 308 -6.75 -8.74 25.12
C PHE A 308 -6.16 -8.37 23.76
N VAL A 309 -6.96 -8.48 22.71
CA VAL A 309 -6.61 -8.01 21.36
C VAL A 309 -7.51 -6.87 20.92
N VAL A 310 -6.95 -6.02 20.07
CA VAL A 310 -7.66 -5.00 19.31
C VAL A 310 -7.29 -5.12 17.83
N GLY A 311 -8.25 -4.81 16.95
CA GLY A 311 -8.01 -4.82 15.50
C GLY A 311 -7.13 -3.65 15.06
N MET A 312 -6.74 -3.68 13.78
CA MET A 312 -6.00 -2.59 13.15
C MET A 312 -6.71 -2.18 11.87
N ARG A 313 -6.82 -0.87 11.66
CA ARG A 313 -7.02 -0.29 10.33
C ARG A 313 -5.69 0.17 9.77
N LEU A 314 -5.51 0.06 8.47
CA LEU A 314 -4.24 0.35 7.80
C LEU A 314 -4.41 0.64 6.32
N ALA A 315 -3.48 1.38 5.74
CA ALA A 315 -3.28 1.43 4.29
C ALA A 315 -1.83 1.74 3.92
N GLY A 316 -1.29 0.97 2.97
CA GLY A 316 0.08 1.11 2.49
C GLY A 316 0.89 -0.19 2.60
N LEU A 317 2.18 -0.04 2.81
CA LEU A 317 3.21 -1.07 2.92
C LEU A 317 3.72 -1.16 4.37
N PHE A 318 3.79 -2.36 4.92
CA PHE A 318 4.17 -2.62 6.32
C PHE A 318 5.11 -3.82 6.41
N ILE A 319 6.13 -3.74 7.25
CA ILE A 319 6.82 -4.93 7.74
C ILE A 319 5.89 -5.64 8.71
N ALA A 320 5.66 -6.93 8.47
CA ALA A 320 4.79 -7.77 9.29
C ALA A 320 5.52 -9.07 9.69
N ASP A 321 5.16 -9.62 10.84
CA ASP A 321 5.62 -10.94 11.31
C ASP A 321 7.15 -11.12 11.27
N GLY A 322 7.87 -10.07 11.63
CA GLY A 322 9.32 -10.00 11.64
C GLY A 322 9.96 -9.62 10.31
N ASP A 323 9.67 -10.35 9.25
CA ASP A 323 10.42 -10.23 7.99
C ASP A 323 9.55 -10.34 6.73
N ARG A 324 8.24 -10.12 6.82
CA ARG A 324 7.35 -10.16 5.65
C ARG A 324 6.89 -8.76 5.29
N LEU A 325 6.45 -8.58 4.05
CA LEU A 325 5.77 -7.36 3.62
C LEU A 325 4.26 -7.63 3.63
N LEU A 326 3.52 -6.78 4.35
CA LEU A 326 2.07 -6.67 4.28
C LEU A 326 1.73 -5.45 3.44
N ALA A 327 0.80 -5.60 2.51
CA ALA A 327 0.40 -4.53 1.60
C ALA A 327 -1.11 -4.53 1.40
N GLY A 328 -1.73 -3.36 1.47
CA GLY A 328 -3.15 -3.23 1.20
C GLY A 328 -3.83 -2.10 1.94
N ARG A 329 -5.17 -2.19 2.02
CA ARG A 329 -6.05 -1.30 2.78
C ARG A 329 -7.05 -2.11 3.60
N ILE A 330 -7.18 -1.76 4.88
CA ILE A 330 -8.25 -2.20 5.79
C ILE A 330 -8.80 -0.91 6.41
N SER A 331 -9.97 -0.47 5.93
CA SER A 331 -10.65 0.72 6.45
C SER A 331 -11.46 0.40 7.70
N ASP A 332 -12.03 -0.81 7.75
CA ASP A 332 -12.87 -1.29 8.85
C ASP A 332 -12.74 -2.81 8.99
N PHE A 333 -11.93 -3.27 9.94
CA PHE A 333 -11.73 -4.72 10.10
C PHE A 333 -13.00 -5.47 10.56
N SER A 334 -13.97 -4.78 11.17
CA SER A 334 -15.20 -5.39 11.69
C SER A 334 -16.18 -5.76 10.58
N SER A 335 -16.11 -5.09 9.43
CA SER A 335 -16.95 -5.40 8.25
C SER A 335 -16.17 -6.02 7.09
N GLN A 336 -14.84 -5.93 7.10
CA GLN A 336 -13.97 -6.35 5.99
C GLN A 336 -13.25 -7.69 6.22
N TYR A 337 -13.66 -8.45 7.24
CA TYR A 337 -12.98 -9.65 7.72
C TYR A 337 -12.64 -10.71 6.66
N GLY A 338 -13.44 -10.85 5.60
CA GLY A 338 -13.19 -11.80 4.50
C GLY A 338 -12.26 -11.30 3.38
N ARG A 339 -11.54 -10.18 3.59
CA ARG A 339 -10.78 -9.46 2.56
C ARG A 339 -9.35 -9.19 3.04
N ASP A 340 -8.59 -10.26 3.17
CA ASP A 340 -7.20 -10.21 3.67
C ASP A 340 -6.30 -9.29 2.81
N PRO A 341 -5.42 -8.50 3.46
CA PRO A 341 -4.34 -7.81 2.76
C PRO A 341 -3.34 -8.82 2.19
N ILE A 342 -2.53 -8.34 1.24
CA ILE A 342 -1.44 -9.13 0.68
C ILE A 342 -0.38 -9.32 1.77
N LEU A 343 0.05 -10.56 1.98
CA LEU A 343 1.18 -10.91 2.84
C LEU A 343 2.18 -11.74 2.04
N THR A 344 3.42 -11.26 1.94
CA THR A 344 4.47 -11.93 1.17
C THR A 344 5.11 -13.08 1.93
N GLY A 345 5.99 -13.83 1.26
CA GLY A 345 7.01 -14.64 1.93
C GLY A 345 8.02 -13.79 2.69
N SER A 346 8.94 -14.43 3.41
CA SER A 346 10.02 -13.73 4.12
C SER A 346 10.95 -13.00 3.15
N LEU A 347 11.29 -11.78 3.52
CA LEU A 347 12.23 -10.90 2.88
C LEU A 347 13.66 -11.28 3.27
N ASN A 348 14.61 -10.99 2.39
CA ASN A 348 16.03 -11.19 2.69
C ASN A 348 16.59 -9.99 3.48
N MET A 349 17.20 -10.24 4.63
CA MET A 349 17.76 -9.17 5.47
C MET A 349 18.99 -8.55 4.81
N GLY A 350 19.11 -7.22 4.92
CA GLY A 350 20.19 -6.45 4.30
C GLY A 350 20.10 -6.34 2.78
N VAL A 351 19.02 -6.82 2.15
CA VAL A 351 18.79 -6.71 0.71
C VAL A 351 17.80 -5.59 0.41
N TRP A 352 18.13 -4.75 -0.57
CA TRP A 352 17.19 -3.75 -1.09
C TRP A 352 16.07 -4.44 -1.87
N HIS A 353 14.84 -4.00 -1.63
CA HIS A 353 13.66 -4.42 -2.34
C HIS A 353 12.96 -3.18 -2.91
N HIS A 354 12.40 -3.32 -4.11
CA HIS A 354 11.50 -2.35 -4.71
C HIS A 354 10.07 -2.87 -4.58
N ALA A 355 9.20 -2.07 -3.97
CA ALA A 355 7.78 -2.38 -3.84
C ALA A 355 6.93 -1.30 -4.50
N VAL A 356 5.97 -1.72 -5.33
CA VAL A 356 4.90 -0.88 -5.87
C VAL A 356 3.58 -1.50 -5.44
N LEU A 357 2.83 -0.79 -4.60
CA LEU A 357 1.47 -1.13 -4.21
C LEU A 357 0.51 -0.25 -4.98
N SER A 358 -0.45 -0.85 -5.68
CA SER A 358 -1.56 -0.16 -6.34
C SER A 358 -2.88 -0.67 -5.77
N SER A 359 -3.78 0.24 -5.39
CA SER A 359 -5.16 -0.04 -4.98
C SER A 359 -6.10 0.70 -5.92
N ALA A 360 -6.85 -0.03 -6.74
CA ALA A 360 -7.79 0.50 -7.72
C ALA A 360 -9.18 0.77 -7.13
N GLU A 361 -9.98 1.57 -7.85
CA GLU A 361 -11.35 1.93 -7.44
C GLU A 361 -12.34 0.76 -7.50
N ASP A 362 -12.00 -0.32 -8.22
CA ASP A 362 -12.80 -1.54 -8.27
C ASP A 362 -12.47 -2.52 -7.12
N GLY A 363 -11.54 -2.14 -6.24
CA GLY A 363 -11.06 -2.97 -5.13
C GLY A 363 -9.92 -3.92 -5.49
N THR A 364 -9.43 -3.88 -6.73
CA THR A 364 -8.23 -4.63 -7.12
C THR A 364 -7.02 -4.00 -6.44
N THR A 365 -6.33 -4.79 -5.61
CA THR A 365 -5.06 -4.40 -4.99
C THR A 365 -3.95 -5.28 -5.55
N THR A 366 -2.89 -4.67 -6.07
CA THR A 366 -1.70 -5.36 -6.56
C THR A 366 -0.46 -4.89 -5.83
N LEU A 367 0.44 -5.83 -5.56
CA LEU A 367 1.78 -5.55 -5.05
C LEU A 367 2.78 -6.17 -6.01
N HIS A 368 3.64 -5.35 -6.59
CA HIS A 368 4.82 -5.79 -7.31
C HIS A 368 6.03 -5.66 -6.39
N LEU A 369 6.75 -6.77 -6.17
CA LEU A 369 7.90 -6.83 -5.28
C LEU A 369 9.09 -7.50 -5.98
N ALA A 370 10.25 -6.85 -5.91
CA ALA A 370 11.49 -7.40 -6.43
C ALA A 370 12.66 -7.07 -5.50
N ALA A 371 13.58 -8.02 -5.33
CA ALA A 371 14.85 -7.82 -4.67
C ALA A 371 15.89 -7.25 -5.65
N HIS A 372 16.88 -6.54 -5.11
CA HIS A 372 18.00 -6.03 -5.88
C HIS A 372 18.74 -7.16 -6.61
N GLY A 373 19.03 -6.94 -7.89
CA GLY A 373 19.62 -7.94 -8.79
C GLY A 373 18.59 -8.82 -9.50
N GLN A 374 17.29 -8.64 -9.27
CA GLN A 374 16.23 -9.21 -10.11
C GLN A 374 15.91 -8.24 -11.25
N GLU A 375 15.71 -8.79 -12.45
CA GLU A 375 15.23 -8.02 -13.60
C GLU A 375 13.74 -7.68 -13.44
N PRO A 376 13.23 -6.60 -14.08
CA PRO A 376 11.83 -6.21 -13.97
C PRO A 376 10.83 -7.30 -14.35
N GLY A 377 11.22 -8.22 -15.26
CA GLY A 377 10.37 -9.36 -15.67
C GLY A 377 10.34 -10.52 -14.68
N ASP A 378 11.15 -10.48 -13.62
CA ASP A 378 11.32 -11.53 -12.62
C ASP A 378 10.79 -11.10 -11.23
N TRP A 379 10.11 -9.96 -11.15
CA TRP A 379 9.42 -9.53 -9.93
C TRP A 379 8.29 -10.50 -9.56
N THR A 380 7.90 -10.50 -8.30
CA THR A 380 6.74 -11.24 -7.83
C THR A 380 5.54 -10.31 -7.76
N THR A 381 4.48 -10.63 -8.52
CA THR A 381 3.21 -9.93 -8.46
C THR A 381 2.24 -10.68 -7.55
N TYR A 382 1.71 -9.97 -6.56
CA TYR A 382 0.64 -10.43 -5.69
C TYR A 382 -0.63 -9.64 -6.01
N ALA A 383 -1.79 -10.27 -5.88
CA ALA A 383 -3.07 -9.62 -6.09
C ALA A 383 -4.07 -10.06 -5.02
N ALA A 384 -4.84 -9.11 -4.51
CA ALA A 384 -5.95 -9.33 -3.60
C ALA A 384 -7.14 -8.46 -4.00
N ALA A 385 -8.34 -8.91 -3.68
CA ALA A 385 -9.53 -8.07 -3.77
C ALA A 385 -9.80 -7.49 -2.39
N GLN A 386 -9.66 -6.16 -2.26
CA GLN A 386 -9.88 -5.42 -1.03
C GLN A 386 -10.97 -4.37 -1.21
N PRO A 387 -11.80 -4.13 -0.19
CA PRO A 387 -12.92 -3.21 -0.29
C PRO A 387 -12.44 -1.76 -0.45
N VAL A 388 -13.12 -1.01 -1.31
CA VAL A 388 -12.96 0.44 -1.46
C VAL A 388 -13.92 1.10 -0.50
N GLY A 389 -13.46 1.30 0.74
CA GLY A 389 -14.21 1.99 1.78
C GLY A 389 -13.49 3.26 2.21
N ASP A 390 -14.26 4.26 2.61
CA ASP A 390 -13.72 5.46 3.24
C ASP A 390 -13.04 5.07 4.54
N MET A 391 -11.80 5.48 4.72
CA MET A 391 -11.13 5.43 6.00
C MET A 391 -11.63 6.64 6.80
N ASP A 392 -12.30 6.40 7.93
CA ASP A 392 -12.81 7.48 8.78
C ASP A 392 -11.64 8.18 9.50
N MET A 393 -11.10 9.21 8.85
CA MET A 393 -9.89 9.89 9.29
C MET A 393 -10.18 10.94 10.36
N GLY A 394 -10.32 10.49 11.61
CA GLY A 394 -10.25 11.38 12.78
C GLY A 394 -9.01 12.28 12.75
N GLY A 395 -9.16 13.51 13.24
CA GLY A 395 -8.38 14.72 12.87
C GLY A 395 -6.87 14.81 13.15
N ASP A 396 -6.17 13.73 13.48
CA ASP A 396 -4.71 13.71 13.69
C ASP A 396 -4.02 12.66 12.81
N TYR A 397 -4.51 12.52 11.58
CA TYR A 397 -3.93 11.64 10.58
C TYR A 397 -2.50 12.09 10.26
N SER A 398 -1.52 11.24 10.49
CA SER A 398 -0.21 11.31 9.83
C SER A 398 0.09 9.91 9.35
N ALA A 399 0.26 9.73 8.04
CA ALA A 399 0.73 8.47 7.50
C ALA A 399 2.16 8.28 8.04
N SER A 400 2.36 7.38 8.98
CA SER A 400 3.55 7.37 9.85
C SER A 400 4.32 6.06 9.73
N GLY A 401 5.64 6.15 9.49
CA GLY A 401 6.66 5.13 9.75
C GLY A 401 7.07 5.03 11.22
N VAL A 402 6.38 5.75 12.11
CA VAL A 402 6.41 5.60 13.57
C VAL A 402 5.10 4.92 14.00
N ASN A 403 5.17 3.64 14.37
CA ASN A 403 4.08 2.91 15.01
C ASN A 403 4.29 2.94 16.53
N ALA A 404 4.12 4.10 17.14
CA ALA A 404 4.18 4.24 18.60
C ALA A 404 2.94 5.00 19.07
N GLY A 405 2.16 4.37 19.95
CA GLY A 405 0.90 4.94 20.41
C GLY A 405 0.42 4.32 21.70
N TYR A 406 -0.48 5.04 22.36
CA TYR A 406 -1.21 4.54 23.51
C TYR A 406 -2.65 4.29 23.11
N LEU A 407 -3.19 3.18 23.58
CA LEU A 407 -4.62 2.94 23.60
C LEU A 407 -5.20 3.66 24.81
N VAL A 408 -6.29 4.38 24.61
CA VAL A 408 -6.96 5.15 25.66
C VAL A 408 -8.37 4.61 25.85
N ASN A 409 -8.84 4.57 27.09
CA ASN A 409 -10.23 4.27 27.41
C ASN A 409 -11.09 5.52 27.15
N ASP A 410 -12.08 5.41 26.26
CA ASP A 410 -12.91 6.56 25.89
C ASP A 410 -13.80 7.10 27.04
N ARG A 411 -14.09 6.29 28.06
CA ARG A 411 -14.89 6.71 29.22
C ARG A 411 -14.05 7.43 30.27
N SER A 412 -12.87 6.91 30.59
CA SER A 412 -12.02 7.43 31.69
C SER A 412 -10.88 8.33 31.20
N GLY A 413 -10.47 8.23 29.93
CA GLY A 413 -9.30 8.91 29.37
C GLY A 413 -7.96 8.28 29.76
N GLU A 414 -7.98 7.15 30.48
CA GLU A 414 -6.78 6.46 30.95
C GLU A 414 -6.11 5.66 29.85
N ARG A 415 -4.78 5.53 29.92
CA ARG A 415 -4.01 4.69 28.98
C ARG A 415 -4.17 3.23 29.38
N ILE A 416 -4.66 2.40 28.46
CA ILE A 416 -5.00 1.00 28.70
C ILE A 416 -4.10 0.00 27.96
N GLY A 417 -3.24 0.51 27.09
CA GLY A 417 -2.30 -0.28 26.34
C GLY A 417 -1.36 0.61 25.55
N GLY A 418 -0.31 -0.01 25.02
CA GLY A 418 0.73 0.67 24.30
C GLY A 418 1.26 -0.26 23.22
N PHE A 419 1.67 0.32 22.11
CA PHE A 419 2.39 -0.38 21.07
C PHE A 419 3.52 0.49 20.58
N ARG A 420 4.65 -0.14 20.26
CA ARG A 420 5.83 0.53 19.74
C ARG A 420 6.57 -0.41 18.79
N MET A 421 6.28 -0.33 17.51
CA MET A 421 6.82 -1.25 16.52
C MET A 421 7.41 -0.49 15.33
N ASN A 422 8.68 -0.12 15.43
CA ASN A 422 9.40 0.54 14.35
C ASN A 422 10.51 -0.37 13.86
N ALA A 423 10.46 -0.72 12.58
CA ALA A 423 11.46 -1.55 11.93
C ALA A 423 12.78 -0.78 11.77
N ALA A 424 13.89 -1.47 12.00
CA ALA A 424 15.21 -0.99 11.60
C ALA A 424 15.39 -1.27 10.11
N LEU A 425 15.24 -0.23 9.28
CA LEU A 425 15.28 -0.35 7.83
C LEU A 425 15.91 0.88 7.18
N ASP A 426 16.23 0.79 5.89
CA ASP A 426 16.50 1.97 5.07
C ASP A 426 15.37 2.14 4.03
N ILE A 427 15.00 3.37 3.67
CA ILE A 427 13.98 3.71 2.64
C ILE A 427 14.59 4.68 1.64
N ALA A 428 14.28 4.52 0.36
CA ALA A 428 14.65 5.47 -0.68
C ALA A 428 13.53 5.61 -1.73
N LEU A 429 13.53 6.75 -2.43
CA LEU A 429 12.63 7.04 -3.54
C LEU A 429 11.12 6.83 -3.23
N PRO A 430 10.59 7.30 -2.08
CA PRO A 430 9.18 7.19 -1.82
C PRO A 430 8.39 8.07 -2.80
N ARG A 431 7.41 7.48 -3.48
CA ARG A 431 6.47 8.14 -4.40
C ARG A 431 5.03 7.80 -4.05
N PHE A 432 4.15 8.76 -4.25
CA PHE A 432 2.72 8.66 -3.95
C PHE A 432 1.89 9.11 -5.15
N PHE A 433 0.81 8.39 -5.43
CA PHE A 433 -0.13 8.63 -6.52
C PHE A 433 -1.56 8.52 -6.00
N HIS A 434 -2.45 9.39 -6.49
CA HIS A 434 -3.91 9.32 -6.22
C HIS A 434 -4.66 8.56 -7.30
N GLU A 435 -3.98 7.57 -7.88
CA GLU A 435 -4.52 6.65 -8.86
C GLU A 435 -3.80 5.31 -8.72
N ALA A 436 -4.41 4.24 -9.24
CA ALA A 436 -3.74 2.96 -9.31
C ALA A 436 -2.77 2.96 -10.49
N LEU A 437 -1.53 2.51 -10.24
CA LEU A 437 -0.56 2.32 -11.32
C LEU A 437 -0.78 0.97 -11.98
N ASP A 438 -0.67 0.95 -13.30
CA ASP A 438 -0.62 -0.28 -14.09
C ASP A 438 0.76 -0.96 -14.02
N ALA A 439 0.87 -2.15 -14.60
CA ALA A 439 2.09 -2.94 -14.60
C ALA A 439 3.25 -2.23 -15.34
N ASP A 440 2.96 -1.43 -16.37
CA ASP A 440 3.99 -0.74 -17.15
C ASP A 440 4.58 0.43 -16.37
N GLN A 441 3.74 1.20 -15.68
CA GLN A 441 4.15 2.25 -14.74
C GLN A 441 4.97 1.65 -13.59
N ALA A 442 4.51 0.56 -12.98
CA ALA A 442 5.22 -0.11 -11.89
C ALA A 442 6.59 -0.65 -12.36
N ARG A 443 6.67 -1.18 -13.59
CA ARG A 443 7.92 -1.69 -14.19
C ARG A 443 8.90 -0.56 -14.48
N LEU A 444 8.41 0.58 -14.94
CA LEU A 444 9.24 1.76 -15.18
C LEU A 444 9.82 2.32 -13.87
N LEU A 445 9.05 2.35 -12.79
CA LEU A 445 9.57 2.70 -11.45
C LEU A 445 10.63 1.71 -10.97
N HIS A 446 10.50 0.43 -11.32
CA HIS A 446 11.52 -0.56 -11.00
C HIS A 446 12.82 -0.35 -11.80
N GLU A 447 12.71 0.02 -13.08
CA GLU A 447 13.87 0.42 -13.91
C GLU A 447 14.54 1.69 -13.36
N GLU A 448 13.78 2.64 -12.79
CA GLU A 448 14.36 3.76 -12.03
C GLU A 448 15.15 3.26 -10.82
N ALA A 449 14.51 2.40 -10.03
CA ALA A 449 15.02 1.95 -8.75
C ALA A 449 16.30 1.09 -8.82
N PHE A 450 16.40 0.16 -9.78
CA PHE A 450 17.53 -0.79 -9.87
C PHE A 450 18.31 -0.73 -11.18
N CYS A 451 17.90 0.08 -12.16
CA CYS A 451 18.64 0.22 -13.41
C CYS A 451 19.13 1.66 -13.66
N GLY A 452 18.89 2.59 -12.72
CA GLY A 452 19.32 3.98 -12.83
C GLY A 452 18.63 4.73 -13.96
N ARG A 453 17.41 4.30 -14.35
CA ARG A 453 16.64 4.97 -15.41
C ARG A 453 15.97 6.22 -14.87
N PHE A 454 16.22 7.36 -15.47
CA PHE A 454 15.50 8.59 -15.11
C PHE A 454 14.01 8.48 -15.47
N VAL A 455 13.13 8.69 -14.49
CA VAL A 455 11.66 8.73 -14.68
C VAL A 455 11.12 10.06 -14.17
N ALA A 456 10.62 10.87 -15.11
CA ALA A 456 10.02 12.17 -14.85
C ALA A 456 8.59 12.06 -14.28
N ASP A 457 8.20 13.07 -13.52
CA ASP A 457 6.78 13.37 -13.29
C ASP A 457 6.27 14.44 -14.28
N GLU A 458 4.99 14.80 -14.16
CA GLU A 458 4.33 15.78 -15.03
C GLU A 458 4.91 17.20 -14.88
N CYS A 459 5.39 17.59 -13.70
CA CYS A 459 5.94 18.91 -13.44
C CYS A 459 7.31 19.09 -14.12
N GLU A 460 8.11 18.03 -14.21
CA GLU A 460 9.41 18.06 -14.88
C GLU A 460 9.30 17.94 -16.40
N MET A 461 8.22 17.34 -16.91
CA MET A 461 8.03 17.04 -18.33
C MET A 461 8.27 18.26 -19.23
N ALA A 462 7.64 19.40 -18.92
CA ALA A 462 7.74 20.60 -19.76
C ALA A 462 9.17 21.17 -19.81
N ALA A 463 9.86 21.16 -18.66
CA ALA A 463 11.23 21.67 -18.55
C ALA A 463 12.24 20.79 -19.31
N ILE A 464 12.06 19.47 -19.25
CA ILE A 464 12.90 18.51 -19.98
C ILE A 464 12.59 18.56 -21.48
N ALA A 465 11.32 18.65 -21.88
CA ALA A 465 10.93 18.79 -23.27
C ALA A 465 11.46 20.07 -23.92
N ALA A 466 11.50 21.18 -23.18
CA ALA A 466 12.08 22.44 -23.64
C ALA A 466 13.59 22.34 -23.96
N LYS A 467 14.29 21.32 -23.45
CA LYS A 467 15.69 21.03 -23.76
C LYS A 467 15.88 20.17 -25.00
N GLY A 468 14.80 19.84 -25.73
CA GLY A 468 14.85 19.12 -27.01
C GLY A 468 14.60 17.63 -26.91
N LEU A 469 14.27 17.11 -25.71
CA LEU A 469 13.94 15.72 -25.49
C LEU A 469 12.44 15.46 -25.70
N THR A 470 12.09 14.26 -26.16
CA THR A 470 10.72 13.85 -26.43
C THR A 470 10.18 12.98 -25.30
N PRO A 471 9.07 13.34 -24.64
CA PRO A 471 8.49 12.53 -23.56
C PRO A 471 7.85 11.25 -24.11
N ILE A 472 8.10 10.14 -23.42
CA ILE A 472 7.38 8.87 -23.54
C ILE A 472 6.52 8.74 -22.28
N ILE A 473 5.24 9.05 -22.43
CA ILE A 473 4.28 9.01 -21.33
C ILE A 473 3.81 7.55 -21.13
N ILE A 474 4.04 7.01 -19.93
CA ILE A 474 3.59 5.68 -19.51
C ILE A 474 2.49 5.89 -18.46
N GLY A 475 1.28 5.43 -18.77
CA GLY A 475 0.09 5.75 -18.00
C GLY A 475 -0.63 7.02 -18.49
N ARG A 476 -1.96 6.94 -18.45
CA ARG A 476 -3.02 7.80 -19.01
C ARG A 476 -2.86 8.41 -20.42
N SER A 477 -3.80 8.01 -21.29
CA SER A 477 -4.28 8.77 -22.45
C SER A 477 -5.78 9.09 -22.24
N ASP A 478 -6.10 9.96 -21.29
CA ASP A 478 -7.45 10.52 -21.14
C ASP A 478 -7.36 12.04 -20.93
N GLN A 479 -7.53 12.79 -22.02
CA GLN A 479 -8.15 14.12 -22.02
C GLN A 479 -9.41 14.06 -22.90
#